data_AF-F3M8C7-F1
#
_entry.id   AF-F3M8C7-F1
#
_cell.length_a   1.000
_cell.length_b   1.000
_cell.length_c   1.000
_cell.angle_alpha   90.00
_cell.angle_beta   90.00
_cell.angle_gamma   90.00
#
_symmetry.space_group_name_H-M   'P 1'
#
loop_
_entity.id
_entity.type
_entity.pdbx_description
1 polymer ?
#
loop_
_entity_poly.entity_id
_entity_poly.type
_entity_poly.pdbx_seq_one_letter_code
_entity_poly.pdbx_strand_id
1 'polypeptide(L)'
;MKKILISVLTMLTVIIGSLNSVVAEAAQDNAVGKAVESRETAAVQFTDIQGHWAQAAIQDAVQRGYVDGYPDRRFLPNQQVSRAEFIKMAVSALELEAASTSSGSWYAPYVTAAESAEIYKAGDYADGNLTQRMTREEMSKLAVKALGYKNVEDKQWMYLASKDGIISGTAPGVISPTGATTRAQAIAVIERLLQVKSGKELPVDKYAVAAAEVYWHKTNIFSVAPEIFNGPDNHNKNVGIDSWKLSKLQFGAPDGSVVAQVDELIAIDWNDPKDPNRKLLPSKDKMVWVFGAKSNVFTDDLQAYVLILKSHYVVNKKPKSYPFDRLSLNILGYNGKPNGSNLNMPYAIESKDSKRQVNGLVIPKTGFSTRGNLNVIVETITAGARVYQSTLSRSILIK
;
A
#
# COMPACT_ATOMS: atom_id res chain seq x y z
N MET A 1 17.96 -9.74 39.37
CA MET A 1 18.18 -9.36 40.79
C MET A 1 18.26 -7.85 40.82
N LYS A 2 17.35 -7.08 41.43
CA LYS A 2 16.89 -7.08 42.83
C LYS A 2 15.39 -6.76 42.91
N LYS A 3 14.73 -7.39 43.89
CA LYS A 3 13.34 -7.18 44.33
C LYS A 3 13.29 -6.04 45.35
N ILE A 4 12.22 -5.26 45.36
CA ILE A 4 11.75 -4.54 46.55
C ILE A 4 10.26 -4.84 46.70
N LEU A 5 9.87 -5.18 47.93
CA LEU A 5 8.61 -5.76 48.38
C LEU A 5 7.99 -4.81 49.43
N ILE A 6 6.65 -4.89 49.60
CA ILE A 6 5.86 -4.53 50.82
C ILE A 6 5.49 -3.02 50.90
N SER A 7 4.25 -2.57 51.17
CA SER A 7 3.15 -3.16 51.97
C SER A 7 1.75 -2.65 51.58
N VAL A 8 0.76 -3.50 51.87
CA VAL A 8 -0.69 -3.28 51.83
C VAL A 8 -1.16 -2.69 53.17
N LEU A 9 -2.11 -1.75 53.17
CA LEU A 9 -2.96 -1.49 54.34
C LEU A 9 -4.38 -1.06 53.91
N THR A 10 -5.32 -1.98 54.12
CA THR A 10 -6.77 -1.79 54.10
C THR A 10 -7.26 -1.20 55.42
N MET A 11 -8.17 -0.22 55.39
CA MET A 11 -9.20 -0.14 56.43
C MET A 11 -10.47 0.54 55.91
N LEU A 12 -11.56 -0.23 56.04
CA LEU A 12 -12.94 0.08 55.74
C LEU A 12 -13.61 0.50 57.06
N THR A 13 -14.29 1.65 57.11
CA THR A 13 -15.20 1.97 58.22
C THR A 13 -16.52 2.49 57.67
N VAL A 14 -17.55 1.68 57.90
CA VAL A 14 -18.97 1.95 57.71
C VAL A 14 -19.48 2.72 58.93
N ILE A 15 -20.19 3.83 58.72
CA ILE A 15 -21.01 4.46 59.75
C ILE A 15 -22.46 4.42 59.28
N ILE A 16 -23.27 3.64 60.00
CA ILE A 16 -24.73 3.62 59.95
C ILE A 16 -25.21 4.64 60.98
N GLY A 17 -26.15 5.50 60.60
CA GLY A 17 -26.71 6.51 61.50
C GLY A 17 -28.08 7.02 61.05
N SER A 18 -29.10 6.26 61.44
CA SER A 18 -30.43 6.68 61.95
C SER A 18 -31.35 7.64 61.14
N LEU A 19 -32.55 7.09 60.90
CA LEU A 19 -33.80 7.72 60.48
C LEU A 19 -34.25 8.88 61.38
N ASN A 20 -34.85 9.91 60.78
CA ASN A 20 -35.96 10.65 61.37
C ASN A 20 -36.93 11.10 60.28
N SER A 21 -38.20 10.74 60.50
CA SER A 21 -39.38 11.07 59.70
C SER A 21 -40.00 12.39 60.17
N VAL A 22 -40.32 13.28 59.24
CA VAL A 22 -41.35 14.32 59.40
C VAL A 22 -42.14 14.42 58.10
N VAL A 23 -43.46 14.39 58.23
CA VAL A 23 -44.47 14.54 57.18
C VAL A 23 -45.12 15.93 57.32
N ALA A 24 -45.71 16.42 56.21
CA ALA A 24 -46.63 17.57 56.05
C ALA A 24 -45.94 18.90 55.64
N GLU A 25 -46.40 19.72 54.69
CA GLU A 25 -47.56 19.69 53.77
C GLU A 25 -47.29 20.69 52.61
N ALA A 26 -48.17 20.67 51.61
CA ALA A 26 -48.10 21.26 50.28
C ALA A 26 -47.77 22.76 50.14
N ALA A 27 -47.04 23.09 49.07
CA ALA A 27 -47.26 24.29 48.27
C ALA A 27 -46.93 23.98 46.80
N GLN A 28 -47.91 24.23 45.95
CA GLN A 28 -47.92 24.01 44.51
C GLN A 28 -47.26 25.22 43.84
N ASP A 29 -46.18 25.04 43.09
CA ASP A 29 -45.69 26.07 42.18
C ASP A 29 -45.30 25.47 40.83
N ASN A 30 -45.83 26.11 39.79
CA ASN A 30 -45.76 25.68 38.40
C ASN A 30 -44.37 26.00 37.82
N ALA A 31 -43.65 24.96 37.38
CA ALA A 31 -42.51 25.15 36.50
C ALA A 31 -42.59 24.16 35.34
N VAL A 32 -42.75 24.72 34.14
CA VAL A 32 -42.71 24.06 32.84
C VAL A 32 -41.39 23.31 32.70
N GLY A 33 -41.42 22.01 32.97
CA GLY A 33 -40.32 21.09 32.73
C GLY A 33 -40.34 20.61 31.29
N LYS A 34 -39.36 21.05 30.50
CA LYS A 34 -38.95 20.42 29.24
C LYS A 34 -38.87 18.91 29.45
N ALA A 35 -39.76 18.17 28.80
CA ALA A 35 -39.58 16.75 28.57
C ALA A 35 -38.33 16.58 27.70
N VAL A 36 -37.20 16.31 28.36
CA VAL A 36 -36.06 15.65 27.72
C VAL A 36 -36.53 14.22 27.51
N GLU A 37 -37.11 13.95 26.34
CA GLU A 37 -37.28 12.58 25.85
C GLU A 37 -35.91 11.94 25.82
N SER A 38 -35.69 11.03 26.77
CA SER A 38 -34.66 10.01 26.69
C SER A 38 -34.88 9.23 25.40
N ARG A 39 -34.14 9.58 24.34
CA ARG A 39 -33.94 8.69 23.20
C ARG A 39 -33.21 7.46 23.73
N GLU A 40 -33.97 6.44 24.11
CA GLU A 40 -33.49 5.07 24.01
C GLU A 40 -33.03 4.88 22.56
N THR A 41 -31.73 4.75 22.38
CA THR A 41 -31.12 4.42 21.10
C THR A 41 -31.50 2.99 20.75
N ALA A 42 -32.71 2.80 20.23
CA ALA A 42 -33.04 1.60 19.49
C ALA A 42 -31.98 1.47 18.38
N ALA A 43 -31.11 0.46 18.51
CA ALA A 43 -30.06 0.21 17.53
C ALA A 43 -30.73 0.16 16.14
N VAL A 44 -30.32 1.03 15.22
CA VAL A 44 -30.88 1.07 13.86
C VAL A 44 -30.61 -0.29 13.21
N GLN A 45 -31.66 -1.09 13.07
CA GLN A 45 -31.58 -2.41 12.44
C GLN A 45 -31.80 -2.27 10.93
N PHE A 46 -30.74 -2.47 10.14
CA PHE A 46 -30.84 -2.53 8.69
C PHE A 46 -31.19 -3.94 8.20
N THR A 47 -32.07 -4.02 7.22
CA THR A 47 -32.61 -5.29 6.70
C THR A 47 -31.65 -6.02 5.75
N ASP A 48 -30.62 -5.35 5.24
CA ASP A 48 -29.76 -5.83 4.15
C ASP A 48 -28.27 -5.97 4.53
N ILE A 49 -27.96 -5.92 5.83
CA ILE A 49 -26.59 -6.10 6.35
C ILE A 49 -26.39 -7.40 7.12
N GLN A 50 -27.46 -8.17 7.39
CA GLN A 50 -27.35 -9.40 8.16
C GLN A 50 -26.46 -10.42 7.43
N GLY A 51 -25.40 -10.89 8.11
CA GLY A 51 -24.41 -11.81 7.54
C GLY A 51 -23.45 -11.15 6.55
N HIS A 52 -23.54 -9.85 6.33
CA HIS A 52 -22.59 -9.09 5.52
C HIS A 52 -21.29 -8.88 6.29
N TRP A 53 -20.13 -9.02 5.63
CA TRP A 53 -18.82 -8.89 6.28
C TRP A 53 -18.60 -7.53 6.99
N ALA A 54 -19.25 -6.48 6.48
CA ALA A 54 -19.17 -5.13 7.03
C ALA A 54 -20.24 -4.80 8.08
N GLN A 55 -21.09 -5.76 8.49
CA GLN A 55 -22.22 -5.51 9.37
C GLN A 55 -21.84 -4.73 10.64
N ALA A 56 -20.84 -5.23 11.37
CA ALA A 56 -20.38 -4.59 12.61
C ALA A 56 -19.82 -3.19 12.38
N ALA A 57 -19.02 -3.02 11.33
CA ALA A 57 -18.45 -1.72 10.98
C ALA A 57 -19.52 -0.70 10.56
N ILE A 58 -20.57 -1.15 9.86
CA ILE A 58 -21.72 -0.30 9.49
C ILE A 58 -22.49 0.13 10.74
N GLN A 59 -22.74 -0.79 11.67
CA GLN A 59 -23.45 -0.48 12.91
C GLN A 59 -22.68 0.53 13.76
N ASP A 60 -21.36 0.35 13.90
CA ASP A 60 -20.48 1.30 14.59
C ASP A 60 -20.47 2.67 13.89
N ALA A 61 -20.33 2.70 12.57
CA ALA A 61 -20.33 3.93 11.79
C ALA A 61 -21.62 4.75 11.95
N VAL A 62 -22.77 4.08 12.04
CA VAL A 62 -24.07 4.71 12.29
C VAL A 62 -24.19 5.18 13.73
N GLN A 63 -23.72 4.39 14.70
CA GLN A 63 -23.70 4.79 16.10
C GLN A 63 -22.85 6.05 16.33
N ARG A 64 -21.74 6.16 15.60
CA ARG A 64 -20.84 7.33 15.59
C ARG A 64 -21.35 8.48 14.72
N GLY A 65 -22.46 8.29 13.99
CA GLY A 65 -23.18 9.35 13.29
C GLY A 65 -22.52 9.87 12.01
N TYR A 66 -21.51 9.18 11.45
CA TYR A 66 -20.85 9.66 10.23
C TYR A 66 -21.43 9.04 8.94
N VAL A 67 -22.24 7.98 9.05
CA VAL A 67 -23.04 7.40 7.96
C VAL A 67 -24.49 7.22 8.38
N ASP A 68 -25.36 7.17 7.38
CA ASP A 68 -26.79 6.94 7.55
C ASP A 68 -27.26 5.90 6.53
N GLY A 69 -28.34 5.18 6.84
CA GLY A 69 -29.05 4.36 5.88
C GLY A 69 -30.23 5.09 5.24
N TYR A 70 -31.07 4.34 4.55
CA TYR A 70 -32.21 4.86 3.82
C TYR A 70 -33.51 4.76 4.64
N PRO A 71 -34.53 5.58 4.34
CA PRO A 71 -35.81 5.57 5.06
C PRO A 71 -36.53 4.21 5.06
N ASP A 72 -36.23 3.34 4.10
CA ASP A 72 -36.79 2.00 3.96
C ASP A 72 -36.06 0.93 4.81
N ARG A 73 -35.19 1.35 5.74
CA ARG A 73 -34.38 0.48 6.61
C ARG A 73 -33.34 -0.37 5.85
N ARG A 74 -32.88 0.07 4.69
CA ARG A 74 -31.70 -0.50 4.02
C ARG A 74 -30.47 0.37 4.22
N PHE A 75 -29.28 -0.22 4.17
CA PHE A 75 -28.01 0.50 4.16
C PHE A 75 -27.34 0.52 2.77
N LEU A 76 -27.63 -0.49 1.94
CA LEU A 76 -27.08 -0.72 0.61
C LEU A 76 -25.56 -0.89 0.63
N PRO A 77 -25.01 -1.86 1.41
CA PRO A 77 -23.57 -1.99 1.64
C PRO A 77 -22.78 -2.21 0.35
N ASN A 78 -23.39 -2.85 -0.65
CA ASN A 78 -22.77 -3.16 -1.94
C ASN A 78 -23.01 -2.09 -3.03
N GLN A 79 -23.75 -1.03 -2.72
CA GLN A 79 -23.93 0.07 -3.66
C GLN A 79 -22.63 0.84 -3.84
N GLN A 80 -22.36 1.27 -5.07
CA GLN A 80 -21.20 2.11 -5.37
C GLN A 80 -21.35 3.46 -4.68
N VAL A 81 -20.26 3.94 -4.09
CA VAL A 81 -20.20 5.26 -3.45
C VAL A 81 -19.68 6.30 -4.43
N SER A 82 -20.28 7.48 -4.43
CA SER A 82 -19.78 8.64 -5.18
C SER A 82 -18.64 9.35 -4.43
N ARG A 83 -17.86 10.16 -5.14
CA ARG A 83 -16.78 10.96 -4.53
C ARG A 83 -17.32 11.92 -3.47
N ALA A 84 -18.46 12.56 -3.72
CA ALA A 84 -19.15 13.44 -2.78
C ALA A 84 -19.59 12.72 -1.51
N GLU A 85 -20.19 11.52 -1.65
CA GLU A 85 -20.58 10.70 -0.50
C GLU A 85 -19.39 10.30 0.35
N PHE A 86 -18.28 9.88 -0.27
CA PHE A 86 -17.10 9.54 0.51
C PHE A 86 -16.48 10.74 1.21
N ILE A 87 -16.42 11.90 0.56
CA ILE A 87 -15.97 13.15 1.20
C ILE A 87 -16.83 13.44 2.43
N LYS A 88 -18.17 13.39 2.32
CA LYS A 88 -19.06 13.55 3.48
C LYS A 88 -18.73 12.55 4.58
N MET A 89 -18.63 11.27 4.24
CA MET A 89 -18.34 10.20 5.21
C MET A 89 -17.02 10.44 5.93
N ALA A 90 -15.95 10.77 5.20
CA ALA A 90 -14.62 11.01 5.75
C ALA A 90 -14.58 12.26 6.63
N VAL A 91 -15.17 13.37 6.18
CA VAL A 91 -15.23 14.64 6.92
C VAL A 91 -15.98 14.47 8.24
N SER A 92 -17.15 13.80 8.20
CA SER A 92 -17.91 13.50 9.41
C SER A 92 -17.17 12.55 10.35
N ALA A 93 -16.53 11.50 9.82
CA ALA A 93 -15.80 10.52 10.64
C ALA A 93 -14.55 11.11 11.32
N LEU A 94 -13.94 12.12 10.68
CA LEU A 94 -12.81 12.89 11.20
C LEU A 94 -13.26 14.08 12.07
N GLU A 95 -14.56 14.24 12.30
CA GLU A 95 -15.15 15.31 13.12
C GLU A 95 -14.73 16.72 12.66
N LEU A 96 -14.56 16.89 11.35
CA LEU A 96 -14.21 18.19 10.77
C LEU A 96 -15.45 19.08 10.69
N GLU A 97 -15.29 20.36 11.03
CA GLU A 97 -16.38 21.33 10.99
C GLU A 97 -16.84 21.58 9.56
N ALA A 98 -18.07 21.16 9.25
CA ALA A 98 -18.77 21.48 8.02
C ALA A 98 -19.86 22.52 8.30
N ALA A 99 -19.88 23.59 7.52
CA ALA A 99 -20.91 24.62 7.64
C ALA A 99 -22.30 24.05 7.36
N SER A 100 -23.35 24.70 7.87
CA SER A 100 -24.73 24.35 7.53
C SER A 100 -25.00 24.66 6.05
N THR A 101 -25.60 23.72 5.32
CA THR A 101 -26.00 23.96 3.93
C THR A 101 -27.10 25.01 3.87
N SER A 102 -26.78 26.21 3.38
CA SER A 102 -27.76 27.30 3.19
C SER A 102 -28.23 27.44 1.74
N SER A 103 -27.42 26.99 0.77
CA SER A 103 -27.76 26.93 -0.66
C SER A 103 -26.76 26.02 -1.42
N GLY A 104 -27.17 25.47 -2.57
CA GLY A 104 -26.30 24.67 -3.44
C GLY A 104 -26.37 23.15 -3.24
N SER A 105 -25.34 22.44 -3.71
CA SER A 105 -25.27 20.97 -3.60
C SER A 105 -25.15 20.54 -2.15
N TRP A 106 -25.85 19.47 -1.76
CA TRP A 106 -25.89 18.98 -0.37
C TRP A 106 -24.50 18.66 0.21
N TYR A 107 -23.55 18.27 -0.65
CA TYR A 107 -22.18 17.92 -0.26
C TYR A 107 -21.24 19.13 -0.15
N ALA A 108 -21.66 20.34 -0.57
CA ALA A 108 -20.78 21.49 -0.67
C ALA A 108 -20.06 21.85 0.64
N PRO A 109 -20.71 21.87 1.82
CA PRO A 109 -19.99 22.18 3.06
C PRO A 109 -18.92 21.15 3.43
N TYR A 110 -19.16 19.87 3.13
CA TYR A 110 -18.18 18.81 3.38
C TYR A 110 -16.99 18.92 2.43
N VAL A 111 -17.23 19.33 1.17
CA VAL A 111 -16.14 19.61 0.22
C VAL A 111 -15.29 20.76 0.75
N THR A 112 -15.90 21.86 1.19
CA THR A 112 -15.16 22.99 1.78
C THR A 112 -14.35 22.57 3.00
N ALA A 113 -14.94 21.79 3.92
CA ALA A 113 -14.22 21.28 5.08
C ALA A 113 -13.03 20.38 4.69
N ALA A 114 -13.21 19.51 3.70
CA ALA A 114 -12.14 18.67 3.18
C ALA A 114 -11.02 19.47 2.49
N GLU A 115 -11.35 20.59 1.83
CA GLU A 115 -10.36 21.52 1.26
C GLU A 115 -9.57 22.23 2.35
N SER A 116 -10.25 22.75 3.38
CA SER A 116 -9.60 23.40 4.53
C SER A 116 -8.67 22.45 5.29
N ALA A 117 -9.02 21.16 5.37
CA ALA A 117 -8.18 20.11 5.97
C ALA A 117 -7.12 19.52 5.02
N GLU A 118 -7.02 20.04 3.79
CA GLU A 118 -6.14 19.52 2.71
C GLU A 118 -6.36 18.04 2.32
N ILE A 119 -7.53 17.47 2.66
CA ILE A 119 -7.92 16.09 2.33
C ILE A 119 -8.36 16.00 0.86
N TYR A 120 -8.93 17.07 0.34
CA TYR A 120 -9.36 17.22 -1.05
C TYR A 120 -8.87 18.56 -1.60
N LYS A 121 -8.62 18.66 -2.91
CA LYS A 121 -8.33 19.92 -3.62
C LYS A 121 -9.02 19.91 -4.98
N ALA A 122 -9.53 21.07 -5.41
CA ALA A 122 -10.01 21.24 -6.78
C ALA A 122 -8.93 20.80 -7.81
N GLY A 123 -9.34 20.01 -8.80
CA GLY A 123 -8.42 19.38 -9.76
C GLY A 123 -7.88 18.01 -9.34
N ASP A 124 -8.20 17.53 -8.12
CA ASP A 124 -7.86 16.16 -7.73
C ASP A 124 -8.53 15.08 -8.60
N TYR A 125 -9.67 15.42 -9.20
CA TYR A 125 -10.41 14.60 -10.15
C TYR A 125 -10.32 15.24 -11.53
N ALA A 126 -9.87 14.48 -12.53
CA ALA A 126 -9.63 15.00 -13.88
C ALA A 126 -10.89 15.59 -14.55
N ASP A 127 -12.07 15.05 -14.23
CA ASP A 127 -13.37 15.50 -14.73
C ASP A 127 -14.08 16.50 -13.79
N GLY A 128 -13.53 16.77 -12.60
CA GLY A 128 -14.15 17.57 -11.55
C GLY A 128 -15.49 17.05 -11.01
N ASN A 129 -15.96 15.87 -11.44
CA ASN A 129 -17.32 15.41 -11.17
C ASN A 129 -17.42 14.70 -9.81
N LEU A 130 -17.94 15.38 -8.79
CA LEU A 130 -18.09 14.81 -7.45
C LEU A 130 -19.21 13.77 -7.33
N THR A 131 -20.14 13.71 -8.29
CA THR A 131 -21.23 12.71 -8.30
C THR A 131 -20.83 11.40 -8.97
N GLN A 132 -19.70 11.39 -9.68
CA GLN A 132 -19.10 10.19 -10.27
C GLN A 132 -18.81 9.14 -9.18
N ARG A 133 -18.93 7.86 -9.55
CA ARG A 133 -18.46 6.74 -8.71
C ARG A 133 -17.00 6.94 -8.32
N MET A 134 -16.66 6.65 -7.08
CA MET A 134 -15.30 6.77 -6.60
C MET A 134 -14.49 5.50 -6.86
N THR A 135 -13.29 5.68 -7.38
CA THR A 135 -12.32 4.60 -7.61
C THR A 135 -11.51 4.29 -6.35
N ARG A 136 -10.86 3.13 -6.32
CA ARG A 136 -9.97 2.71 -5.22
C ARG A 136 -8.76 3.61 -5.07
N GLU A 137 -8.20 4.10 -6.17
CA GLU A 137 -7.08 5.06 -6.14
C GLU A 137 -7.51 6.42 -5.58
N GLU A 138 -8.67 6.93 -5.99
CA GLU A 138 -9.23 8.17 -5.44
C GLU A 138 -9.52 8.06 -3.94
N MET A 139 -10.12 6.95 -3.52
CA MET A 139 -10.36 6.67 -2.10
C MET A 139 -9.04 6.61 -1.31
N SER A 140 -8.02 5.96 -1.87
CA SER A 140 -6.68 5.87 -1.26
C SER A 140 -6.02 7.25 -1.16
N LYS A 141 -6.16 8.08 -2.20
CA LYS A 141 -5.62 9.45 -2.22
C LYS A 141 -6.20 10.30 -1.08
N LEU A 142 -7.51 10.29 -0.88
CA LEU A 142 -8.15 11.03 0.21
C LEU A 142 -7.73 10.50 1.59
N ALA A 143 -7.66 9.17 1.77
CA ALA A 143 -7.22 8.58 3.03
C ALA A 143 -5.75 8.94 3.36
N VAL A 144 -4.85 8.85 2.38
CA VAL A 144 -3.44 9.21 2.54
C VAL A 144 -3.27 10.72 2.82
N LYS A 145 -4.05 11.58 2.17
CA LYS A 145 -4.07 13.02 2.50
C LYS A 145 -4.55 13.26 3.93
N ALA A 146 -5.58 12.55 4.39
CA ALA A 146 -6.07 12.63 5.76
C ALA A 146 -5.06 12.15 6.82
N LEU A 147 -4.09 11.30 6.45
CA LEU A 147 -2.93 10.96 7.28
C LEU A 147 -1.87 12.06 7.32
N GLY A 148 -1.96 13.08 6.47
CA GLY A 148 -1.04 14.21 6.45
C GLY A 148 0.21 14.02 5.57
N TYR A 149 0.26 12.96 4.75
CA TYR A 149 1.35 12.78 3.79
C TYR A 149 1.47 13.99 2.86
N LYS A 150 2.71 14.45 2.64
CA LYS A 150 3.07 15.57 1.75
C LYS A 150 3.93 15.06 0.60
N ASN A 151 3.96 15.81 -0.50
CA ASN A 151 4.80 15.52 -1.69
C ASN A 151 4.60 14.12 -2.28
N VAL A 152 3.37 13.63 -2.27
CA VAL A 152 3.04 12.30 -2.81
C VAL A 152 2.96 12.38 -4.33
N GLU A 153 3.69 11.50 -5.00
CA GLU A 153 3.76 11.42 -6.45
C GLU A 153 2.48 10.81 -7.06
N ASP A 154 2.31 10.98 -8.38
CA ASP A 154 1.25 10.29 -9.11
C ASP A 154 1.32 8.78 -8.87
N LYS A 155 0.16 8.13 -8.68
CA LYS A 155 0.02 6.69 -8.37
C LYS A 155 0.59 6.19 -7.03
N GLN A 156 1.42 6.98 -6.34
CA GLN A 156 2.00 6.61 -5.03
C GLN A 156 0.93 6.41 -3.94
N TRP A 157 -0.23 7.03 -4.09
CA TRP A 157 -1.36 6.94 -3.14
C TRP A 157 -1.75 5.50 -2.81
N MET A 158 -1.83 4.63 -3.82
CA MET A 158 -2.15 3.22 -3.62
C MET A 158 -1.08 2.49 -2.82
N TYR A 159 0.19 2.83 -3.03
CA TYR A 159 1.31 2.23 -2.30
C TYR A 159 1.29 2.64 -0.83
N LEU A 160 1.15 3.94 -0.54
CA LEU A 160 1.08 4.44 0.84
C LEU A 160 -0.14 3.89 1.59
N ALA A 161 -1.33 3.93 0.97
CA ALA A 161 -2.52 3.36 1.58
C ALA A 161 -2.39 1.85 1.82
N SER A 162 -1.73 1.10 0.94
CA SER A 162 -1.52 -0.33 1.14
C SER A 162 -0.48 -0.59 2.24
N LYS A 163 0.60 0.21 2.26
CA LYS A 163 1.70 0.11 3.23
C LYS A 163 1.25 0.42 4.66
N ASP A 164 0.35 1.38 4.82
CA ASP A 164 -0.26 1.70 6.12
C ASP A 164 -1.44 0.77 6.47
N GLY A 165 -1.67 -0.23 5.62
CA GLY A 165 -2.74 -1.20 5.76
C GLY A 165 -4.12 -0.66 5.40
N ILE A 166 -4.32 0.64 5.16
CA ILE A 166 -5.65 1.24 4.89
C ILE A 166 -6.41 0.50 3.78
N ILE A 167 -5.75 0.11 2.70
CA ILE A 167 -6.35 -0.66 1.61
C ILE A 167 -5.63 -2.00 1.40
N SER A 168 -6.39 -3.03 1.02
CA SER A 168 -5.85 -4.35 0.64
C SER A 168 -6.18 -4.67 -0.81
N GLY A 169 -5.55 -5.72 -1.36
CA GLY A 169 -5.82 -6.19 -2.71
C GLY A 169 -7.23 -6.77 -2.85
N THR A 170 -7.73 -6.81 -4.08
CA THR A 170 -8.97 -7.53 -4.42
C THR A 170 -8.72 -9.02 -4.64
N ALA A 171 -7.47 -9.38 -4.92
CA ALA A 171 -6.92 -10.72 -4.98
C ALA A 171 -5.39 -10.64 -4.77
N PRO A 172 -4.68 -11.78 -4.54
CA PRO A 172 -3.23 -11.76 -4.41
C PRO A 172 -2.54 -11.06 -5.60
N GLY A 173 -1.87 -9.94 -5.32
CA GLY A 173 -1.17 -9.14 -6.33
C GLY A 173 -2.07 -8.29 -7.24
N VAL A 174 -3.34 -8.09 -6.88
CA VAL A 174 -4.30 -7.29 -7.66
C VAL A 174 -4.85 -6.15 -6.80
N ILE A 175 -4.58 -4.91 -7.21
CA ILE A 175 -4.97 -3.70 -6.45
C ILE A 175 -6.14 -2.92 -7.08
N SER A 176 -6.45 -3.16 -8.36
CA SER A 176 -7.58 -2.58 -9.10
C SER A 176 -7.78 -1.06 -8.88
N PRO A 177 -6.84 -0.18 -9.29
CA PRO A 177 -6.88 1.25 -8.93
C PRO A 177 -8.13 1.96 -9.45
N THR A 178 -8.58 1.63 -10.66
CA THR A 178 -9.81 2.16 -11.29
C THR A 178 -11.08 1.41 -10.91
N GLY A 179 -10.98 0.37 -10.07
CA GLY A 179 -12.12 -0.40 -9.61
C GLY A 179 -13.08 0.46 -8.79
N ALA A 180 -14.38 0.29 -9.00
CA ALA A 180 -15.40 0.97 -8.23
C ALA A 180 -15.37 0.53 -6.76
N THR A 181 -15.68 1.46 -5.86
CA THR A 181 -15.76 1.20 -4.42
C THR A 181 -17.20 1.21 -3.94
N THR A 182 -17.50 0.35 -2.97
CA THR A 182 -18.83 0.26 -2.34
C THR A 182 -18.91 1.08 -1.07
N ARG A 183 -20.14 1.36 -0.59
CA ARG A 183 -20.39 2.00 0.71
C ARG A 183 -19.73 1.25 1.87
N ALA A 184 -19.79 -0.08 1.86
CA ALA A 184 -19.13 -0.91 2.87
C ALA A 184 -17.60 -0.79 2.82
N GLN A 185 -17.00 -0.75 1.62
CA GLN A 185 -15.56 -0.54 1.46
C GLN A 185 -15.13 0.86 1.91
N ALA A 186 -15.94 1.89 1.66
CA ALA A 186 -15.70 3.23 2.16
C ALA A 186 -15.62 3.28 3.69
N ILE A 187 -16.56 2.64 4.38
CA ILE A 187 -16.52 2.51 5.85
C ILE A 187 -15.25 1.78 6.28
N ALA A 188 -14.94 0.64 5.67
CA ALA A 188 -13.74 -0.12 6.05
C ALA A 188 -12.45 0.71 5.90
N VAL A 189 -12.34 1.53 4.83
CA VAL A 189 -11.19 2.42 4.65
C VAL A 189 -11.17 3.54 5.68
N ILE A 190 -12.31 4.17 5.98
CA ILE A 190 -12.41 5.23 7.00
C ILE A 190 -12.05 4.67 8.39
N GLU A 191 -12.56 3.50 8.76
CA GLU A 191 -12.23 2.87 10.04
C GLU A 191 -10.74 2.55 10.16
N ARG A 192 -10.12 2.06 9.07
CA ARG A 192 -8.69 1.80 9.05
C ARG A 192 -7.88 3.09 9.11
N LEU A 193 -8.30 4.13 8.39
CA LEU A 193 -7.72 5.47 8.49
C LEU A 193 -7.74 5.99 9.93
N LEU A 194 -8.87 5.91 10.62
CA LEU A 194 -9.00 6.36 12.01
C LEU A 194 -8.10 5.57 12.95
N GLN A 195 -8.02 4.25 12.77
CA GLN A 195 -7.09 3.41 13.52
C GLN A 195 -5.63 3.85 13.33
N VAL A 196 -5.19 4.08 12.09
CA VAL A 196 -3.84 4.58 11.82
C VAL A 196 -3.61 5.95 12.44
N LYS A 197 -4.59 6.88 12.35
CA LYS A 197 -4.50 8.20 13.01
C LYS A 197 -4.40 8.10 14.54
N SER A 198 -4.97 7.07 15.15
CA SER A 198 -4.83 6.81 16.59
C SER A 198 -3.48 6.19 16.98
N GLY A 199 -2.56 6.00 16.03
CA GLY A 199 -1.24 5.39 16.23
C GLY A 199 -1.24 3.86 16.17
N LYS A 200 -2.36 3.24 15.76
CA LYS A 200 -2.44 1.78 15.64
C LYS A 200 -1.80 1.31 14.33
N GLU A 201 -0.85 0.38 14.45
CA GLU A 201 -0.33 -0.36 13.30
C GLU A 201 -1.36 -1.39 12.83
N LEU A 202 -1.59 -1.43 11.52
CA LEU A 202 -2.55 -2.34 10.90
C LEU A 202 -1.85 -3.52 10.22
N PRO A 203 -2.49 -4.69 10.14
CA PRO A 203 -2.00 -5.75 9.29
C PRO A 203 -2.00 -5.30 7.83
N VAL A 204 -0.90 -5.60 7.15
CA VAL A 204 -0.62 -5.18 5.77
C VAL A 204 -0.74 -6.37 4.83
N ASP A 205 -1.47 -6.17 3.73
CA ASP A 205 -1.43 -7.09 2.59
C ASP A 205 -0.14 -6.84 1.79
N LYS A 206 0.91 -7.60 2.10
CA LYS A 206 2.22 -7.46 1.47
C LYS A 206 2.16 -7.61 -0.06
N TYR A 207 1.22 -8.39 -0.59
CA TYR A 207 1.08 -8.56 -2.04
C TYR A 207 0.44 -7.35 -2.70
N ALA A 208 -0.51 -6.70 -2.02
CA ALA A 208 -1.05 -5.42 -2.45
C ALA A 208 0.01 -4.32 -2.39
N VAL A 209 0.84 -4.28 -1.35
CA VAL A 209 1.97 -3.33 -1.27
C VAL A 209 2.91 -3.51 -2.45
N ALA A 210 3.36 -4.75 -2.72
CA ALA A 210 4.24 -5.03 -3.84
C ALA A 210 3.61 -4.66 -5.19
N ALA A 211 2.35 -5.00 -5.42
CA ALA A 211 1.65 -4.64 -6.66
C ALA A 211 1.44 -3.13 -6.80
N ALA A 212 1.17 -2.42 -5.71
CA ALA A 212 1.04 -0.96 -5.68
C ALA A 212 2.38 -0.25 -5.94
N GLU A 213 3.49 -0.82 -5.47
CA GLU A 213 4.83 -0.34 -5.80
C GLU A 213 5.12 -0.48 -7.30
N VAL A 214 4.75 -1.61 -7.93
CA VAL A 214 4.87 -1.76 -9.39
C VAL A 214 4.01 -0.73 -10.12
N TYR A 215 2.77 -0.50 -9.66
CA TYR A 215 1.87 0.49 -10.27
C TYR A 215 2.45 1.91 -10.24
N TRP A 216 3.09 2.29 -9.13
CA TRP A 216 3.72 3.60 -8.95
C TRP A 216 5.07 3.70 -9.67
N HIS A 217 6.01 2.81 -9.35
CA HIS A 217 7.42 2.94 -9.69
C HIS A 217 7.92 1.96 -10.75
N LYS A 218 7.07 1.08 -11.27
CA LYS A 218 7.48 0.00 -12.19
C LYS A 218 8.48 -0.98 -11.58
N THR A 219 8.52 -1.07 -10.25
CA THR A 219 9.33 -2.05 -9.53
C THR A 219 8.68 -2.41 -8.20
N ASN A 220 8.98 -3.61 -7.68
CA ASN A 220 8.61 -4.04 -6.33
C ASN A 220 9.82 -4.50 -5.49
N ILE A 221 11.04 -4.20 -5.94
CA ILE A 221 12.26 -4.68 -5.27
C ILE A 221 12.35 -4.14 -3.83
N PHE A 222 11.78 -2.97 -3.54
CA PHE A 222 11.89 -2.34 -2.22
C PHE A 222 10.90 -2.93 -1.20
N SER A 223 9.77 -3.48 -1.65
CA SER A 223 8.81 -4.20 -0.80
C SER A 223 9.04 -5.71 -0.73
N VAL A 224 9.52 -6.34 -1.80
CA VAL A 224 9.72 -7.80 -1.83
C VAL A 224 11.08 -8.21 -1.25
N ALA A 225 12.13 -7.43 -1.49
CA ALA A 225 13.47 -7.67 -0.98
C ALA A 225 14.00 -6.49 -0.13
N PRO A 226 13.25 -6.05 0.89
CA PRO A 226 13.57 -4.88 1.68
C PRO A 226 14.91 -5.01 2.41
N GLU A 227 15.31 -6.21 2.82
CA GLU A 227 16.57 -6.46 3.50
C GLU A 227 17.81 -6.26 2.60
N ILE A 228 17.61 -6.18 1.29
CA ILE A 228 18.67 -5.93 0.31
C ILE A 228 18.58 -4.49 -0.20
N PHE A 229 17.39 -4.05 -0.59
CA PHE A 229 17.21 -2.79 -1.33
C PHE A 229 16.66 -1.64 -0.48
N ASN A 230 16.17 -1.91 0.73
CA ASN A 230 15.45 -0.94 1.56
C ASN A 230 15.87 -1.03 3.05
N GLY A 231 17.18 -1.16 3.31
CA GLY A 231 17.73 -1.14 4.67
C GLY A 231 17.62 0.24 5.34
N PRO A 232 17.84 0.33 6.67
CA PRO A 232 17.73 1.60 7.42
C PRO A 232 18.62 2.73 6.87
N ASP A 233 19.76 2.38 6.28
CA ASP A 233 20.70 3.32 5.65
C ASP A 233 20.19 3.87 4.29
N ASN A 234 19.04 3.38 3.79
CA ASN A 234 18.50 3.68 2.45
C ASN A 234 17.46 4.81 2.42
N HIS A 235 17.25 5.53 3.52
CA HIS A 235 16.30 6.64 3.61
C HIS A 235 16.88 8.02 3.24
N ASN A 236 18.02 8.05 2.55
CA ASN A 236 18.57 9.28 1.95
C ASN A 236 18.13 9.36 0.48
N LYS A 237 17.83 10.57 0.00
CA LYS A 237 17.37 10.88 -1.39
C LYS A 237 18.21 10.28 -2.52
N ASN A 238 19.43 9.82 -2.22
CA ASN A 238 20.37 9.26 -3.20
C ASN A 238 20.40 7.71 -3.23
N VAL A 239 19.65 7.05 -2.36
CA VAL A 239 19.63 5.58 -2.17
C VAL A 239 18.19 5.08 -1.97
N GLY A 240 18.01 3.77 -1.96
CA GLY A 240 16.70 3.13 -1.80
C GLY A 240 15.72 3.49 -2.90
N ILE A 241 14.44 3.50 -2.51
CA ILE A 241 13.31 3.82 -3.38
C ILE A 241 13.41 5.22 -3.99
N ASP A 242 13.98 6.18 -3.26
CA ASP A 242 14.10 7.57 -3.71
C ASP A 242 15.11 7.74 -4.86
N SER A 243 16.08 6.83 -4.96
CA SER A 243 17.04 6.81 -6.08
C SER A 243 16.44 6.32 -7.39
N TRP A 244 15.35 5.54 -7.31
CA TRP A 244 14.61 5.03 -8.47
C TRP A 244 13.70 6.11 -9.04
N LYS A 245 13.87 6.46 -10.32
CA LYS A 245 13.10 7.51 -10.99
C LYS A 245 12.59 7.04 -12.32
N LEU A 246 11.29 7.22 -12.56
CA LEU A 246 10.63 6.86 -13.82
C LEU A 246 11.29 7.53 -15.04
N SER A 247 11.79 8.77 -14.88
CA SER A 247 12.51 9.49 -15.94
C SER A 247 13.83 8.87 -16.36
N LYS A 248 14.38 7.93 -15.57
CA LYS A 248 15.62 7.20 -15.87
C LYS A 248 15.38 5.82 -16.49
N LEU A 249 14.11 5.43 -16.71
CA LEU A 249 13.76 4.14 -17.28
C LEU A 249 13.95 4.10 -18.81
N GLN A 250 14.16 5.24 -19.45
CA GLN A 250 14.52 5.32 -20.86
C GLN A 250 15.97 5.77 -21.02
N PHE A 251 16.76 5.02 -21.79
CA PHE A 251 18.17 5.35 -22.01
C PHE A 251 18.71 4.74 -23.31
N GLY A 252 19.84 5.23 -23.78
CA GLY A 252 20.45 4.75 -25.03
C GLY A 252 21.47 5.74 -25.60
N ALA A 253 21.58 5.75 -26.93
CA ALA A 253 22.53 6.58 -27.64
C ALA A 253 22.14 8.08 -27.54
N PRO A 254 23.10 9.00 -27.30
CA PRO A 254 22.83 10.44 -27.24
C PRO A 254 22.24 11.02 -28.52
N ASP A 255 22.51 10.40 -29.67
CA ASP A 255 21.96 10.76 -30.99
C ASP A 255 20.54 10.22 -31.23
N GLY A 256 19.94 9.52 -30.26
CA GLY A 256 18.63 8.89 -30.38
C GLY A 256 18.58 7.74 -31.40
N SER A 257 19.72 7.25 -31.91
CA SER A 257 19.73 6.14 -32.87
C SER A 257 19.32 4.81 -32.24
N VAL A 258 19.45 4.72 -30.92
CA VAL A 258 19.15 3.53 -30.12
C VAL A 258 18.57 4.02 -28.80
N VAL A 259 17.33 3.64 -28.50
CA VAL A 259 16.62 4.05 -27.28
C VAL A 259 15.88 2.84 -26.73
N ALA A 260 16.22 2.45 -25.51
CA ALA A 260 15.58 1.35 -24.80
C ALA A 260 14.74 1.87 -23.63
N GLN A 261 13.71 1.11 -23.29
CA GLN A 261 12.78 1.37 -22.19
C GLN A 261 12.81 0.18 -21.23
N VAL A 262 12.94 0.47 -19.93
CA VAL A 262 12.62 -0.47 -18.85
C VAL A 262 11.14 -0.33 -18.54
N ASP A 263 10.39 -1.40 -18.77
CA ASP A 263 8.95 -1.43 -18.52
C ASP A 263 8.67 -1.71 -17.06
N GLU A 264 9.31 -2.76 -16.50
CA GLU A 264 9.17 -3.18 -15.11
C GLU A 264 10.43 -3.95 -14.64
N LEU A 265 10.77 -3.81 -13.36
CA LEU A 265 11.71 -4.70 -12.66
C LEU A 265 10.97 -5.42 -11.52
N ILE A 266 10.73 -6.71 -11.71
CA ILE A 266 9.91 -7.50 -10.78
C ILE A 266 10.81 -8.41 -9.94
N ALA A 267 10.83 -8.17 -8.63
CA ALA A 267 11.27 -9.14 -7.64
C ALA A 267 10.15 -10.15 -7.33
N ILE A 268 10.59 -11.39 -7.15
CA ILE A 268 9.77 -12.54 -6.80
C ILE A 268 10.47 -13.23 -5.64
N ASP A 269 9.78 -13.39 -4.53
CA ASP A 269 10.27 -14.17 -3.40
C ASP A 269 10.17 -15.67 -3.74
N TRP A 270 11.33 -16.30 -3.98
CA TRP A 270 11.35 -17.73 -4.30
C TRP A 270 10.85 -18.59 -3.13
N ASN A 271 11.11 -18.13 -1.91
CA ASN A 271 10.76 -18.81 -0.67
C ASN A 271 9.30 -18.57 -0.25
N ASP A 272 8.58 -17.70 -0.95
CA ASP A 272 7.13 -17.54 -0.79
C ASP A 272 6.38 -18.24 -1.94
N PRO A 273 5.80 -19.43 -1.71
CA PRO A 273 5.02 -20.12 -2.74
C PRO A 273 3.73 -19.38 -3.12
N LYS A 274 3.29 -18.43 -2.31
CA LYS A 274 2.09 -17.61 -2.55
C LYS A 274 2.41 -16.25 -3.19
N ASP A 275 3.68 -15.95 -3.45
CA ASP A 275 4.05 -14.73 -4.18
C ASP A 275 3.31 -14.71 -5.55
N PRO A 276 2.46 -13.70 -5.83
CA PRO A 276 1.64 -13.65 -7.03
C PRO A 276 2.44 -13.67 -8.34
N ASN A 277 3.71 -13.24 -8.30
CA ASN A 277 4.58 -13.19 -9.45
C ASN A 277 5.30 -14.52 -9.72
N ARG A 278 5.16 -15.55 -8.86
CA ARG A 278 5.58 -16.93 -9.17
C ARG A 278 4.99 -17.42 -10.48
N LYS A 279 3.79 -16.94 -10.82
CA LYS A 279 3.13 -17.18 -12.10
C LYS A 279 3.88 -16.66 -13.32
N LEU A 280 4.99 -15.93 -13.17
CA LEU A 280 5.87 -15.49 -14.25
C LEU A 280 6.98 -16.51 -14.54
N LEU A 281 7.33 -17.34 -13.56
CA LEU A 281 8.43 -18.29 -13.66
C LEU A 281 7.97 -19.66 -14.19
N PRO A 282 8.85 -20.38 -14.91
CA PRO A 282 8.72 -21.82 -15.12
C PRO A 282 8.61 -22.60 -13.80
N SER A 283 8.27 -23.89 -13.92
CA SER A 283 8.34 -24.80 -12.78
C SER A 283 9.79 -24.93 -12.29
N LYS A 284 9.97 -25.26 -11.00
CA LYS A 284 11.28 -25.28 -10.33
C LYS A 284 12.31 -26.17 -11.02
N ASP A 285 11.89 -27.31 -11.56
CA ASP A 285 12.74 -28.27 -12.27
C ASP A 285 13.20 -27.76 -13.64
N LYS A 286 12.55 -26.71 -14.15
CA LYS A 286 12.91 -26.03 -15.41
C LYS A 286 13.68 -24.74 -15.19
N MET A 287 13.88 -24.33 -13.94
CA MET A 287 14.65 -23.15 -13.60
C MET A 287 16.08 -23.53 -13.25
N VAL A 288 17.05 -22.86 -13.88
CA VAL A 288 18.46 -22.95 -13.50
C VAL A 288 19.09 -21.58 -13.37
N TRP A 289 20.15 -21.49 -12.59
CA TRP A 289 21.07 -20.35 -12.62
C TRP A 289 22.44 -20.78 -13.10
N VAL A 290 23.12 -19.89 -13.83
CA VAL A 290 24.30 -20.24 -14.63
C VAL A 290 25.56 -19.52 -14.18
N PHE A 291 26.68 -20.22 -14.26
CA PHE A 291 28.02 -19.69 -14.06
C PHE A 291 29.02 -20.36 -14.99
N GLY A 292 29.45 -19.64 -16.04
CA GLY A 292 30.25 -20.22 -17.11
C GLY A 292 29.51 -21.39 -17.76
N ALA A 293 30.15 -22.55 -17.84
CA ALA A 293 29.54 -23.78 -18.36
C ALA A 293 28.67 -24.54 -17.33
N LYS A 294 28.62 -24.10 -16.07
CA LYS A 294 27.85 -24.76 -15.01
C LYS A 294 26.42 -24.21 -14.95
N SER A 295 25.45 -25.11 -14.76
CA SER A 295 24.06 -24.77 -14.46
C SER A 295 23.62 -25.44 -13.16
N ASN A 296 22.95 -24.72 -12.28
CA ASN A 296 22.44 -25.21 -11.00
C ASN A 296 20.92 -25.11 -10.96
N VAL A 297 20.25 -26.16 -10.52
CA VAL A 297 18.78 -26.23 -10.46
C VAL A 297 18.26 -25.44 -9.26
N PHE A 298 17.09 -24.82 -9.40
CA PHE A 298 16.38 -24.21 -8.28
C PHE A 298 15.79 -25.28 -7.36
N THR A 299 16.10 -25.17 -6.08
CA THR A 299 15.60 -26.06 -5.02
C THR A 299 14.65 -25.32 -4.08
N ASP A 300 13.83 -26.04 -3.32
CA ASP A 300 12.86 -25.41 -2.40
C ASP A 300 13.54 -24.72 -1.21
N ASP A 301 14.73 -25.18 -0.82
CA ASP A 301 15.55 -24.63 0.28
C ASP A 301 16.42 -23.43 -0.15
N LEU A 302 16.57 -23.18 -1.46
CA LEU A 302 17.35 -22.07 -1.99
C LEU A 302 16.83 -20.73 -1.46
N GLN A 303 17.60 -20.05 -0.62
CA GLN A 303 17.23 -18.74 -0.05
C GLN A 303 17.51 -17.62 -1.06
N ALA A 304 16.51 -17.26 -1.86
CA ALA A 304 16.71 -16.38 -3.00
C ALA A 304 15.53 -15.46 -3.32
N TYR A 305 15.87 -14.37 -4.00
CA TYR A 305 14.93 -13.62 -4.83
C TYR A 305 15.23 -13.87 -6.30
N VAL A 306 14.18 -13.92 -7.12
CA VAL A 306 14.31 -13.90 -8.58
C VAL A 306 13.89 -12.52 -9.08
N LEU A 307 14.75 -11.89 -9.87
CA LEU A 307 14.51 -10.58 -10.46
C LEU A 307 14.30 -10.73 -11.96
N ILE A 308 13.15 -10.29 -12.45
CA ILE A 308 12.79 -10.30 -13.87
C ILE A 308 12.76 -8.87 -14.39
N LEU A 309 13.56 -8.60 -15.42
CA LEU A 309 13.56 -7.32 -16.12
C LEU A 309 12.69 -7.42 -17.38
N LYS A 310 11.65 -6.58 -17.47
CA LYS A 310 10.89 -6.34 -18.70
C LYS A 310 11.40 -5.07 -19.33
N SER A 311 11.81 -5.16 -20.59
CA SER A 311 12.37 -4.04 -21.34
C SER A 311 12.30 -4.32 -22.83
N HIS A 312 12.33 -3.27 -23.63
CA HIS A 312 12.34 -3.33 -25.08
C HIS A 312 13.05 -2.11 -25.68
N TYR A 313 13.38 -2.15 -26.97
CA TYR A 313 13.83 -1.00 -27.72
C TYR A 313 12.64 -0.22 -28.28
N VAL A 314 12.54 1.05 -27.90
CA VAL A 314 11.59 2.01 -28.50
C VAL A 314 12.10 2.46 -29.87
N VAL A 315 13.43 2.63 -30.00
CA VAL A 315 14.10 2.98 -31.26
C VAL A 315 15.34 2.10 -31.40
N ASN A 316 15.51 1.47 -32.56
CA ASN A 316 16.73 0.74 -32.89
C ASN A 316 17.06 0.90 -34.38
N LYS A 317 17.81 1.96 -34.72
CA LYS A 317 18.31 2.20 -36.08
C LYS A 317 19.53 1.33 -36.43
N LYS A 318 20.01 0.51 -35.49
CA LYS A 318 21.21 -0.33 -35.62
C LYS A 318 20.93 -1.77 -35.18
N PRO A 319 19.92 -2.46 -35.75
CA PRO A 319 19.45 -3.76 -35.24
C PRO A 319 20.50 -4.88 -35.31
N LYS A 320 21.46 -4.82 -36.25
CA LYS A 320 22.58 -5.77 -36.27
C LYS A 320 23.55 -5.58 -35.09
N SER A 321 23.69 -4.34 -34.62
CA SER A 321 24.55 -3.96 -33.51
C SER A 321 23.87 -4.15 -32.15
N TYR A 322 22.54 -4.10 -32.11
CA TYR A 322 21.71 -4.31 -30.91
C TYR A 322 20.63 -5.36 -31.26
N PRO A 323 21.01 -6.65 -31.31
CA PRO A 323 20.18 -7.68 -31.93
C PRO A 323 19.07 -8.25 -31.04
N PHE A 324 19.09 -7.97 -29.74
CA PHE A 324 18.10 -8.50 -28.80
C PHE A 324 17.15 -7.39 -28.37
N ASP A 325 15.84 -7.61 -28.48
CA ASP A 325 14.82 -6.64 -28.06
C ASP A 325 14.61 -6.63 -26.54
N ARG A 326 15.71 -6.40 -25.79
CA ARG A 326 15.74 -6.34 -24.33
C ARG A 326 17.07 -5.75 -23.85
N LEU A 327 17.08 -5.38 -22.58
CA LEU A 327 18.27 -4.99 -21.83
C LEU A 327 18.80 -6.15 -20.98
N SER A 328 20.07 -6.06 -20.59
CA SER A 328 20.68 -6.88 -19.55
C SER A 328 20.50 -6.22 -18.19
N LEU A 329 20.22 -7.01 -17.15
CA LEU A 329 20.20 -6.57 -15.76
C LEU A 329 21.50 -6.97 -15.07
N ASN A 330 22.12 -6.03 -14.35
CA ASN A 330 23.29 -6.26 -13.52
C ASN A 330 23.05 -5.70 -12.11
N ILE A 331 23.51 -6.43 -11.08
CA ILE A 331 23.56 -5.90 -9.72
C ILE A 331 25.01 -5.97 -9.22
N LEU A 332 25.61 -4.81 -9.03
CA LEU A 332 26.99 -4.68 -8.58
C LEU A 332 27.06 -4.33 -7.10
N GLY A 333 28.17 -4.67 -6.44
CA GLY A 333 28.43 -4.30 -5.03
C GLY A 333 28.63 -5.47 -4.07
N TYR A 334 28.38 -6.69 -4.53
CA TYR A 334 28.71 -7.93 -3.82
C TYR A 334 30.24 -8.10 -3.74
N ASN A 335 30.75 -8.61 -2.61
CA ASN A 335 32.19 -8.76 -2.33
C ASN A 335 32.67 -10.22 -2.37
N GLY A 336 31.77 -11.19 -2.59
CA GLY A 336 32.14 -12.60 -2.75
C GLY A 336 32.89 -12.88 -4.05
N LYS A 337 33.62 -14.01 -4.11
CA LYS A 337 34.10 -14.57 -5.39
C LYS A 337 33.05 -15.51 -5.97
N PRO A 338 32.72 -15.43 -7.27
CA PRO A 338 31.76 -16.35 -7.86
C PRO A 338 32.41 -17.74 -7.90
N ASN A 339 31.71 -18.74 -7.40
CA ASN A 339 32.20 -20.13 -7.38
C ASN A 339 31.28 -21.10 -8.13
N GLY A 340 30.10 -20.63 -8.56
CA GLY A 340 29.11 -21.42 -9.30
C GLY A 340 28.54 -22.62 -8.55
N SER A 341 28.84 -22.77 -7.26
CA SER A 341 28.38 -23.88 -6.41
C SER A 341 27.42 -23.38 -5.33
N ASN A 342 27.62 -22.14 -4.86
CA ASN A 342 26.75 -21.46 -3.91
C ASN A 342 26.18 -20.19 -4.52
N LEU A 343 24.93 -19.88 -4.20
CA LEU A 343 24.33 -18.59 -4.48
C LEU A 343 24.86 -17.57 -3.47
N ASN A 344 25.93 -16.85 -3.82
CA ASN A 344 26.60 -15.87 -2.96
C ASN A 344 26.66 -14.46 -3.57
N MET A 345 26.12 -14.32 -4.78
CA MET A 345 25.99 -13.07 -5.53
C MET A 345 24.93 -13.26 -6.62
N PRO A 346 24.60 -12.23 -7.41
CA PRO A 346 23.69 -12.36 -8.52
C PRO A 346 24.23 -13.31 -9.61
N TYR A 347 23.40 -14.23 -10.08
CA TYR A 347 23.68 -15.06 -11.26
C TYR A 347 22.53 -14.96 -12.25
N ALA A 348 22.83 -15.08 -13.54
CA ALA A 348 21.81 -15.15 -14.57
C ALA A 348 20.96 -16.41 -14.40
N ILE A 349 19.67 -16.29 -14.69
CA ILE A 349 18.73 -17.42 -14.74
C ILE A 349 18.48 -17.83 -16.18
N GLU A 350 18.21 -19.11 -16.38
CA GLU A 350 17.76 -19.66 -17.64
C GLU A 350 16.55 -20.58 -17.42
N SER A 351 15.70 -20.62 -18.45
CA SER A 351 14.59 -21.57 -18.51
C SER A 351 14.93 -22.73 -19.42
N LYS A 352 14.80 -23.94 -18.87
CA LYS A 352 14.79 -25.20 -19.64
C LYS A 352 13.43 -25.47 -20.28
N ASP A 353 12.44 -24.60 -20.08
CA ASP A 353 11.16 -24.64 -20.79
C ASP A 353 11.23 -23.73 -22.03
N SER A 354 11.29 -24.34 -23.21
CA SER A 354 11.37 -23.62 -24.49
C SER A 354 10.14 -22.74 -24.75
N LYS A 355 8.98 -23.05 -24.16
CA LYS A 355 7.75 -22.25 -24.29
C LYS A 355 7.72 -21.07 -23.33
N ARG A 356 8.61 -21.06 -22.34
CA ARG A 356 8.57 -20.11 -21.24
C ARG A 356 9.97 -19.62 -20.90
N GLN A 357 10.49 -18.79 -21.78
CA GLN A 357 11.77 -18.13 -21.56
C GLN A 357 11.64 -17.06 -20.47
N VAL A 358 12.63 -17.01 -19.59
CA VAL A 358 12.76 -15.97 -18.56
C VAL A 358 14.18 -15.44 -18.58
N ASN A 359 14.31 -14.12 -18.45
CA ASN A 359 15.58 -13.43 -18.40
C ASN A 359 15.59 -12.59 -17.14
N GLY A 360 16.68 -12.70 -16.39
CA GLY A 360 16.72 -12.12 -15.08
C GLY A 360 17.91 -12.60 -14.28
N LEU A 361 17.89 -12.27 -13.00
CA LEU A 361 18.89 -12.67 -12.04
C LEU A 361 18.25 -13.46 -10.92
N VAL A 362 18.98 -14.41 -10.35
CA VAL A 362 18.73 -14.91 -9.01
C VAL A 362 19.73 -14.23 -8.08
N ILE A 363 19.26 -13.76 -6.92
CA ILE A 363 20.10 -13.13 -5.91
C ILE A 363 19.93 -13.82 -4.56
N PRO A 364 21.00 -13.95 -3.76
CA PRO A 364 20.91 -14.55 -2.43
C PRO A 364 20.19 -13.65 -1.44
N LYS A 365 19.40 -14.24 -0.53
CA LYS A 365 18.93 -13.56 0.69
C LYS A 365 19.98 -13.54 1.80
N THR A 366 20.82 -14.57 1.83
CA THR A 366 21.81 -14.84 2.88
C THR A 366 23.11 -15.37 2.29
N GLY A 367 24.19 -15.41 3.08
CA GLY A 367 25.46 -16.00 2.63
C GLY A 367 26.22 -15.14 1.61
N PHE A 368 25.94 -13.84 1.58
CA PHE A 368 26.65 -12.85 0.78
C PHE A 368 27.19 -11.73 1.68
N SER A 369 28.21 -11.04 1.19
CA SER A 369 28.72 -9.80 1.76
C SER A 369 28.82 -8.72 0.68
N THR A 370 28.83 -7.46 1.10
CA THR A 370 28.89 -6.31 0.19
C THR A 370 30.08 -5.41 0.54
N ARG A 371 30.37 -4.45 -0.35
CA ARG A 371 31.28 -3.32 -0.05
C ARG A 371 30.52 -2.07 0.43
N GLY A 372 29.32 -2.24 0.97
CA GLY A 372 28.44 -1.15 1.37
C GLY A 372 27.48 -0.68 0.29
N ASN A 373 27.92 -0.47 -0.95
CA ASN A 373 27.05 0.05 -2.02
C ASN A 373 26.62 -1.03 -3.02
N LEU A 374 25.31 -1.26 -3.15
CA LEU A 374 24.66 -2.04 -4.19
C LEU A 374 24.11 -1.13 -5.29
N ASN A 375 24.33 -1.48 -6.56
CA ASN A 375 23.83 -0.72 -7.71
C ASN A 375 23.01 -1.63 -8.62
N VAL A 376 21.77 -1.24 -8.90
CA VAL A 376 20.91 -1.88 -9.91
C VAL A 376 21.14 -1.19 -11.24
N ILE A 377 21.68 -1.92 -12.20
CA ILE A 377 22.18 -1.40 -13.46
C ILE A 377 21.52 -2.14 -14.63
N VAL A 378 21.25 -1.42 -15.70
CA VAL A 378 20.80 -1.98 -16.96
C VAL A 378 21.69 -1.57 -18.11
N GLU A 379 21.90 -2.49 -19.04
CA GLU A 379 22.84 -2.35 -20.16
C GLU A 379 22.24 -2.84 -21.48
N THR A 380 22.56 -2.16 -22.57
CA THR A 380 22.25 -2.64 -23.92
C THR A 380 23.06 -3.90 -24.24
N ILE A 381 22.43 -4.90 -24.84
CA ILE A 381 23.13 -6.08 -25.36
C ILE A 381 23.63 -5.78 -26.76
N THR A 382 24.95 -5.88 -26.99
CA THR A 382 25.57 -5.39 -28.23
C THR A 382 26.37 -6.46 -28.97
N ALA A 383 26.47 -6.30 -30.29
CA ALA A 383 27.36 -7.05 -31.16
C ALA A 383 28.31 -6.07 -31.87
N GLY A 384 29.53 -5.91 -31.32
CA GLY A 384 30.54 -5.02 -31.87
C GLY A 384 30.22 -3.52 -31.78
N ALA A 385 29.33 -3.12 -30.87
CA ALA A 385 28.92 -1.73 -30.66
C ALA A 385 29.04 -1.29 -29.20
N ARG A 386 28.96 0.03 -28.99
CA ARG A 386 29.07 0.65 -27.67
C ARG A 386 27.95 0.17 -26.73
N VAL A 387 28.32 -0.26 -25.53
CA VAL A 387 27.37 -0.53 -24.45
C VAL A 387 26.89 0.79 -23.86
N TYR A 388 25.57 0.99 -23.81
CA TYR A 388 24.94 2.04 -23.03
C TYR A 388 24.44 1.47 -21.72
N GLN A 389 24.82 2.11 -20.63
CA GLN A 389 24.57 1.67 -19.27
C GLN A 389 23.84 2.76 -18.49
N SER A 390 22.86 2.37 -17.67
CA SER A 390 22.17 3.27 -16.73
C SER A 390 22.06 2.63 -15.35
N THR A 391 22.23 3.43 -14.30
CA THR A 391 21.96 3.01 -12.92
C THR A 391 20.52 3.38 -12.56
N LEU A 392 19.68 2.37 -12.32
CA LEU A 392 18.28 2.56 -11.98
C LEU A 392 18.08 2.90 -10.50
N SER A 393 18.84 2.25 -9.61
CA SER A 393 18.78 2.49 -8.17
C SER A 393 20.10 2.12 -7.48
N ARG A 394 20.30 2.72 -6.31
CA ARG A 394 21.40 2.44 -5.40
C ARG A 394 20.86 2.06 -4.03
N SER A 395 21.52 1.14 -3.34
CA SER A 395 21.20 0.79 -1.96
C SER A 395 22.50 0.71 -1.16
N ILE A 396 22.46 1.20 0.06
CA ILE A 396 23.47 0.97 1.10
C ILE A 396 23.04 -0.26 1.88
N LEU A 397 23.95 -1.22 1.96
CA LEU A 397 23.79 -2.41 2.77
C LEU A 397 25.19 -2.79 3.24
N ILE A 398 25.44 -2.72 4.54
CA ILE A 398 26.69 -3.17 5.16
C ILE A 398 26.41 -4.55 5.75
N LYS A 399 26.80 -5.61 5.03
CA LYS A 399 26.55 -7.01 5.40
C LYS A 399 27.75 -7.90 5.06
#